data_AF-A0A0P9CMT0-F1
#
_entry.id   AF-A0A0P9CMT0-F1
#
_cell.length_a   1.000
_cell.length_b   1.000
_cell.length_c   1.000
_cell.angle_alpha   90.00
_cell.angle_beta   90.00
_cell.angle_gamma   90.00
#
_symmetry.space_group_name_H-M   'P 1'
#
loop_
_entity.id
_entity.type
_entity.pdbx_description
1 polymer ?
#
loop_
_entity_poly.entity_id
_entity_poly.type
_entity_poly.pdbx_seq_one_letter_code
_entity_poly.pdbx_strand_id
1 'polypeptide(L)'
;MQGSMLAVVAVVLVLICLLIWMNVLMVRRSRSNAKKVQKNSDVETTSTEPSRPLPDTQLAVSTMEAPQATAAAASEESTTASPNREYSRRRDRRETAAETRDTGLHVSTQDETKTWSDDAEAVRADAGKAAEVTKETPRNEAELEPHRDVEVVPSEYRTRQSQGKKVFDRNRLPYFLHGASVPEFDSADWHEVFLRLSEDANVMGWVAFHNDTAGASDREYEYGFLEVLRNYKKSVTNLQREVGLSHVIETSVIGDEGKIWFLTGNQDNWFALFVDRKADVHEIAKPFISRLLSGD
;
A
#
# COMPACT_ATOMS: atom_id res chain seq x y z
N MET A 1 29.77 -25.87 -39.56
CA MET A 1 28.53 -25.62 -38.78
C MET A 1 28.78 -25.32 -37.30
N GLN A 2 29.88 -25.76 -36.67
CA GLN A 2 30.15 -25.43 -35.25
C GLN A 2 30.52 -23.95 -35.02
N GLY A 3 31.19 -23.29 -35.97
CA GLY A 3 31.59 -21.88 -35.82
C GLY A 3 30.43 -20.87 -35.78
N SER A 4 29.30 -21.16 -36.45
CA SER A 4 28.14 -20.26 -36.47
C SER A 4 27.38 -20.25 -35.14
N MET A 5 27.29 -21.39 -34.45
CA MET A 5 26.68 -21.48 -33.12
C MET A 5 27.47 -20.63 -32.09
N LEU A 6 28.79 -20.71 -32.13
CA LEU A 6 29.68 -19.95 -31.24
C LEU A 6 29.53 -18.44 -31.43
N ALA A 7 29.43 -17.99 -32.69
CA ALA A 7 29.21 -16.58 -33.00
C ALA A 7 27.86 -16.06 -32.47
N VAL A 8 26.78 -16.83 -32.61
CA VAL A 8 25.45 -16.44 -32.11
C VAL A 8 25.44 -16.34 -30.58
N VAL A 9 26.04 -17.30 -29.88
CA VAL A 9 26.14 -17.27 -28.41
C VAL A 9 26.93 -16.06 -27.92
N ALA A 10 28.03 -15.71 -28.60
CA ALA A 10 28.81 -14.53 -28.26
C ALA A 10 27.99 -13.23 -28.40
N VAL A 11 27.20 -13.09 -29.48
CA VAL A 11 26.34 -11.91 -29.68
C VAL A 11 25.26 -11.81 -28.61
N VAL A 12 24.65 -12.92 -28.23
CA VAL A 12 23.63 -12.96 -27.16
C VAL A 12 24.22 -12.55 -25.81
N LEU A 13 25.43 -13.03 -25.47
CA LEU A 13 26.10 -12.65 -24.23
C LEU A 13 26.44 -11.16 -24.19
N VAL A 14 26.89 -10.58 -25.31
CA VAL A 14 27.15 -9.13 -25.40
C VAL A 14 25.87 -8.33 -25.18
N LEU A 15 24.75 -8.74 -25.78
CA LEU A 15 23.45 -8.08 -25.57
C LEU A 15 22.99 -8.15 -24.11
N ILE A 16 23.16 -9.30 -23.44
CA ILE A 16 22.82 -9.44 -22.02
C ILE A 16 23.70 -8.52 -21.15
N CYS A 17 25.00 -8.47 -21.41
CA CYS A 17 25.91 -7.56 -20.70
C CYS A 17 25.52 -6.09 -20.88
N LEU A 18 25.14 -5.67 -22.10
CA LEU A 18 24.67 -4.32 -22.36
C LEU A 18 23.37 -4.00 -21.62
N LEU A 19 22.42 -4.92 -21.58
CA LEU A 19 21.16 -4.76 -20.84
C LEU A 19 21.41 -4.59 -19.34
N ILE A 20 22.28 -5.42 -18.75
CA ILE A 20 22.64 -5.32 -17.33
C ILE A 20 23.31 -3.96 -17.06
N TRP A 21 24.26 -3.55 -17.90
CA TRP A 21 24.95 -2.27 -17.76
C TRP A 21 23.99 -1.07 -17.85
N MET A 22 23.05 -1.09 -18.81
CA MET A 22 22.06 -0.03 -18.97
C MET A 22 21.12 0.06 -17.77
N ASN A 23 20.72 -1.09 -17.20
CA ASN A 23 19.87 -1.15 -16.02
C ASN A 23 20.59 -0.57 -14.78
N VAL A 24 21.87 -0.90 -14.59
CA VAL A 24 22.71 -0.30 -13.53
C VAL A 24 22.85 1.21 -13.70
N LEU A 25 23.04 1.71 -14.93
CA LEU A 25 23.11 3.14 -15.21
C LEU A 25 21.79 3.86 -14.92
N MET A 26 20.64 3.26 -15.26
CA MET A 26 19.32 3.84 -14.93
C MET A 26 19.12 3.96 -13.42
N VAL A 27 19.43 2.91 -12.66
CA VAL A 27 19.33 2.94 -11.19
C VAL A 27 20.24 4.01 -10.60
N ARG A 28 21.49 4.12 -11.10
CA ARG A 28 22.44 5.13 -10.61
C ARG A 28 22.00 6.56 -10.93
N ARG A 29 21.41 6.80 -12.11
CA ARG A 29 20.90 8.12 -12.52
C ARG A 29 19.62 8.51 -11.76
N SER A 30 18.78 7.54 -11.40
CA SER A 30 17.61 7.79 -10.55
C SER A 30 18.04 8.31 -9.15
N ARG A 31 19.06 7.69 -8.55
CA ARG A 31 19.59 8.10 -7.23
C ARG A 31 20.21 9.50 -7.22
N SER A 32 20.81 9.95 -8.32
CA SER A 32 21.39 11.30 -8.37
C SER A 32 20.35 12.41 -8.52
N ASN A 33 19.19 12.12 -9.12
CA ASN A 33 18.09 13.06 -9.23
C ASN A 33 17.33 13.22 -7.90
N ALA A 34 17.14 12.15 -7.13
CA ALA A 34 16.48 12.20 -5.82
C ALA A 34 17.20 13.14 -4.83
N LYS A 35 18.53 13.17 -4.83
CA LYS A 35 19.31 14.06 -3.94
C LYS A 35 19.19 15.55 -4.27
N LYS A 36 18.86 15.91 -5.52
CA LYS A 36 18.70 17.33 -5.92
C LYS A 36 17.36 17.91 -5.46
N VAL A 37 16.31 17.09 -5.41
CA VAL A 37 14.99 17.53 -4.96
C VAL A 37 15.00 17.81 -3.45
N GLN A 38 15.66 16.96 -2.67
CA GLN A 38 15.73 17.12 -1.21
C GLN A 38 16.61 18.29 -0.75
N LYS A 39 17.64 18.69 -1.52
CA LYS A 39 18.46 19.85 -1.17
C LYS A 39 17.74 21.19 -1.38
N ASN A 40 16.72 21.23 -2.23
CA ASN A 40 15.95 22.45 -2.48
C ASN A 40 14.78 22.64 -1.51
N SER A 41 14.30 21.58 -0.83
CA SER A 41 13.24 21.69 0.18
C SER A 41 13.71 22.27 1.51
N ASP A 42 15.00 22.17 1.83
CA ASP A 42 15.54 22.62 3.13
C ASP A 42 15.90 24.12 3.18
N VAL A 43 15.68 24.88 2.10
CA VAL A 43 16.10 26.30 1.99
C VAL A 43 14.94 27.28 2.21
N GLU A 44 13.69 26.81 2.30
CA GLU A 44 12.51 27.70 2.30
C GLU A 44 11.73 27.75 3.63
N THR A 45 12.44 27.67 4.77
CA THR A 45 11.81 27.88 6.09
C THR A 45 12.67 28.78 6.98
N THR A 46 12.89 30.02 6.56
CA THR A 46 13.45 31.06 7.44
C THR A 46 12.79 32.41 7.18
N SER A 47 11.59 32.59 7.71
CA SER A 47 10.95 33.90 7.96
C SER A 47 9.90 33.65 9.04
N THR A 48 10.26 33.72 10.32
CA THR A 48 10.22 34.92 11.17
C THR A 48 8.85 35.61 11.12
N GLU A 49 7.93 35.20 11.99
CA GLU A 49 6.78 36.03 12.38
C GLU A 49 6.62 36.02 13.91
N PRO A 50 6.54 37.20 14.56
CA PRO A 50 6.59 37.32 16.02
C PRO A 50 5.22 37.12 16.68
N SER A 51 5.30 36.49 17.84
CA SER A 51 4.23 36.16 18.79
C SER A 51 3.29 37.33 19.12
N ARG A 52 1.98 37.09 19.05
CA ARG A 52 0.96 37.87 19.77
C ARG A 52 0.40 37.06 20.95
N PRO A 53 0.22 37.68 22.13
CA PRO A 53 -0.24 37.00 23.33
C PRO A 53 -1.76 36.86 23.42
N LEU A 54 -2.17 35.87 24.23
CA LEU A 54 -3.52 35.45 24.62
C LEU A 54 -4.46 36.58 25.06
N PRO A 55 -5.77 36.27 25.07
CA PRO A 55 -6.62 36.60 26.19
C PRO A 55 -7.15 35.36 26.91
N ASP A 56 -7.04 35.41 28.23
CA ASP A 56 -7.60 34.50 29.22
C ASP A 56 -9.12 34.34 29.05
N THR A 57 -9.62 33.11 29.05
CA THR A 57 -11.04 32.83 29.29
C THR A 57 -11.18 31.99 30.54
N GLN A 58 -11.79 32.63 31.54
CA GLN A 58 -11.97 32.14 32.91
C GLN A 58 -13.09 31.10 33.02
N LEU A 59 -12.81 30.09 33.84
CA LEU A 59 -13.64 29.57 34.95
C LEU A 59 -15.16 29.72 34.82
N ALA A 60 -15.84 28.60 34.62
CA ALA A 60 -17.16 28.36 35.18
C ALA A 60 -17.16 27.03 35.95
N VAL A 61 -17.05 27.18 37.26
CA VAL A 61 -17.38 26.19 38.29
C VAL A 61 -18.85 25.79 38.10
N SER A 62 -19.15 24.50 38.05
CA SER A 62 -20.47 24.02 38.41
C SER A 62 -20.38 22.76 39.27
N THR A 63 -21.17 22.82 40.32
CA THR A 63 -21.09 22.14 41.60
C THR A 63 -22.14 21.03 41.64
N MET A 64 -21.80 19.94 42.33
CA MET A 64 -22.69 18.95 42.98
C MET A 64 -23.89 18.36 42.19
N GLU A 65 -23.94 17.04 42.09
CA GLU A 65 -24.86 16.27 42.95
C GLU A 65 -24.55 14.76 42.88
N ALA A 66 -24.46 14.14 44.05
CA ALA A 66 -24.43 12.70 44.25
C ALA A 66 -25.80 12.26 44.79
N PRO A 67 -26.24 11.03 44.50
CA PRO A 67 -27.00 10.29 45.48
C PRO A 67 -26.37 8.94 45.80
N GLN A 68 -26.41 8.63 47.10
CA GLN A 68 -26.04 7.37 47.72
C GLN A 68 -27.13 6.29 47.58
N ALA A 69 -26.64 5.05 47.52
CA ALA A 69 -27.10 3.83 48.20
C ALA A 69 -28.53 3.27 47.98
N THR A 70 -28.59 1.97 47.63
CA THR A 70 -29.06 0.80 48.44
C THR A 70 -29.01 -0.43 47.52
N ALA A 71 -28.19 -1.46 47.74
CA ALA A 71 -28.24 -2.56 48.72
C ALA A 71 -29.27 -3.68 48.40
N ALA A 72 -28.78 -4.93 48.60
CA ALA A 72 -29.45 -6.25 48.60
C ALA A 72 -29.67 -6.93 47.23
N ALA A 73 -29.58 -8.26 47.06
CA ALA A 73 -29.04 -9.41 47.78
C ALA A 73 -29.30 -10.65 46.89
N ALA A 74 -28.61 -11.78 47.17
CA ALA A 74 -28.89 -13.18 46.75
C ALA A 74 -28.53 -13.56 45.28
N SER A 75 -27.55 -14.43 45.04
CA SER A 75 -27.40 -15.89 45.32
C SER A 75 -27.95 -16.77 44.19
N GLU A 76 -27.27 -17.92 44.02
CA GLU A 76 -27.46 -19.06 43.10
C GLU A 76 -26.39 -19.10 41.99
N GLU A 77 -25.24 -19.77 42.18
CA GLU A 77 -25.05 -21.23 42.27
C GLU A 77 -25.53 -21.95 41.00
N SER A 78 -24.63 -22.18 40.04
CA SER A 78 -24.72 -23.35 39.17
C SER A 78 -23.36 -23.73 38.60
N THR A 79 -22.77 -24.68 39.30
CA THR A 79 -21.79 -25.66 38.85
C THR A 79 -22.30 -26.38 37.60
N THR A 80 -21.49 -26.53 36.55
CA THR A 80 -21.20 -27.83 35.90
C THR A 80 -20.35 -27.70 34.62
N ALA A 81 -19.34 -28.57 34.57
CA ALA A 81 -18.81 -29.26 33.39
C ALA A 81 -17.97 -28.49 32.35
N SER A 82 -16.66 -28.40 32.63
CA SER A 82 -15.63 -28.76 31.63
C SER A 82 -15.78 -30.23 31.22
N PRO A 83 -15.74 -30.55 29.93
CA PRO A 83 -14.50 -31.04 29.30
C PRO A 83 -14.33 -30.45 27.89
N ASN A 84 -13.14 -30.25 27.34
CA ASN A 84 -12.38 -31.34 26.74
C ASN A 84 -10.98 -30.80 26.37
N ARG A 85 -9.97 -31.38 27.00
CA ARG A 85 -8.57 -30.98 26.89
C ARG A 85 -7.80 -32.11 26.26
N GLU A 86 -8.08 -32.46 25.00
CA GLU A 86 -7.36 -33.57 24.37
C GLU A 86 -7.40 -33.54 22.84
N TYR A 87 -6.54 -32.73 22.21
CA TYR A 87 -5.98 -33.01 20.86
C TYR A 87 -4.71 -32.18 20.65
N SER A 88 -3.65 -32.51 21.39
CA SER A 88 -2.30 -32.00 21.13
C SER A 88 -1.30 -33.11 21.45
N ARG A 89 -1.20 -34.10 20.56
CA ARG A 89 -0.14 -35.12 20.52
C ARG A 89 -0.33 -36.00 19.28
N ARG A 90 0.19 -35.58 18.13
CA ARG A 90 0.64 -36.46 17.01
C ARG A 90 1.09 -35.61 15.81
N ARG A 91 2.29 -35.03 15.89
CA ARG A 91 3.11 -34.78 14.69
C ARG A 91 4.58 -34.50 15.00
N ASP A 92 5.16 -35.28 15.91
CA ASP A 92 6.61 -35.46 16.00
C ASP A 92 6.96 -36.85 15.48
N ARG A 93 7.32 -36.95 14.20
CA ARG A 93 8.26 -37.94 13.62
C ARG A 93 8.10 -37.98 12.11
N ARG A 94 8.99 -37.25 11.43
CA ARG A 94 9.76 -37.67 10.24
C ARG A 94 10.14 -36.41 9.48
N GLU A 95 11.41 -36.02 9.59
CA GLU A 95 12.26 -35.62 8.45
C GLU A 95 13.58 -35.08 9.01
N THR A 96 14.44 -36.02 9.39
CA THR A 96 15.89 -35.80 9.50
C THR A 96 16.53 -36.76 8.53
N ALA A 97 16.89 -36.29 7.33
CA ALA A 97 17.97 -36.81 6.48
C ALA A 97 17.92 -36.18 5.08
N ALA A 98 18.71 -35.13 4.86
CA ALA A 98 19.36 -34.80 3.59
C ALA A 98 20.33 -33.64 3.87
N GLU A 99 21.58 -33.94 4.19
CA GLU A 99 22.67 -33.96 3.20
C GLU A 99 23.19 -32.54 2.92
N THR A 100 23.92 -31.98 3.88
CA THR A 100 24.84 -30.87 3.65
C THR A 100 26.14 -31.45 3.08
N ARG A 101 26.24 -31.47 1.75
CA ARG A 101 27.52 -31.64 1.05
C ARG A 101 28.22 -30.31 0.92
N ASP A 102 29.37 -30.30 1.56
CA ASP A 102 30.52 -29.43 1.46
C ASP A 102 31.01 -29.28 0.00
N THR A 103 31.09 -28.06 -0.50
CA THR A 103 32.02 -27.65 -1.55
C THR A 103 32.46 -26.21 -1.32
N GLY A 104 33.47 -26.04 -0.47
CA GLY A 104 34.33 -24.86 -0.52
C GLY A 104 34.95 -24.72 -1.91
N LEU A 105 34.68 -23.60 -2.58
CA LEU A 105 35.46 -23.16 -3.74
C LEU A 105 36.00 -21.76 -3.47
N HIS A 106 37.25 -21.75 -3.02
CA HIS A 106 38.13 -20.60 -2.94
C HIS A 106 38.43 -20.14 -4.38
N VAL A 107 37.95 -18.96 -4.78
CA VAL A 107 38.40 -18.29 -6.01
C VAL A 107 39.03 -16.96 -5.62
N SER A 108 40.35 -17.00 -5.57
CA SER A 108 41.23 -15.85 -5.56
C SER A 108 41.08 -15.13 -6.90
N THR A 109 40.67 -13.86 -6.89
CA THR A 109 40.77 -13.00 -8.08
C THR A 109 41.81 -11.92 -7.83
N GLN A 110 42.82 -12.02 -8.67
CA GLN A 110 44.03 -11.23 -8.74
C GLN A 110 43.68 -9.87 -9.34
N ASP A 111 44.07 -8.83 -8.62
CA ASP A 111 43.89 -7.42 -8.97
C ASP A 111 44.97 -7.04 -9.99
N GLU A 112 44.63 -6.98 -11.28
CA GLU A 112 45.47 -6.39 -12.32
C GLU A 112 44.91 -5.02 -12.70
N THR A 113 45.50 -3.98 -12.10
CA THR A 113 45.36 -2.60 -12.52
C THR A 113 46.04 -2.42 -13.88
N LYS A 114 45.25 -2.40 -14.96
CA LYS A 114 45.72 -1.95 -16.28
C LYS A 114 45.14 -0.57 -16.59
N THR A 115 45.92 0.44 -16.21
CA THR A 115 45.99 1.73 -16.90
C THR A 115 46.07 1.49 -18.41
N TRP A 116 45.21 2.16 -19.19
CA TRP A 116 45.55 2.73 -20.50
C TRP A 116 44.65 3.94 -20.76
N SER A 117 45.34 4.95 -21.24
CA SER A 117 45.01 6.34 -21.48
C SER A 117 44.31 6.56 -22.82
N ASP A 118 43.69 7.74 -22.92
CA ASP A 118 43.53 8.60 -24.09
C ASP A 118 43.35 7.95 -25.47
N ASP A 119 42.19 8.21 -26.09
CA ASP A 119 42.22 8.84 -27.41
C ASP A 119 40.93 9.61 -27.69
N ALA A 120 41.14 10.82 -28.18
CA ALA A 120 40.14 11.77 -28.64
C ALA A 120 39.58 11.36 -30.01
N GLU A 121 38.32 11.69 -30.29
CA GLU A 121 38.05 12.32 -31.58
C GLU A 121 36.74 13.11 -31.60
N ALA A 122 36.88 14.32 -32.12
CA ALA A 122 35.84 15.27 -32.37
C ALA A 122 35.03 14.88 -33.61
N VAL A 123 33.70 14.96 -33.53
CA VAL A 123 32.88 15.18 -34.72
C VAL A 123 31.95 16.37 -34.45
N ARG A 124 32.30 17.48 -35.10
CA ARG A 124 31.48 18.67 -35.28
C ARG A 124 30.52 18.46 -36.46
N ALA A 125 29.39 19.17 -36.35
CA ALA A 125 28.59 19.80 -37.41
C ALA A 125 27.66 18.93 -38.26
N ASP A 126 26.35 19.14 -38.07
CA ASP A 126 25.43 19.78 -39.05
C ASP A 126 24.09 20.00 -38.32
N ALA A 127 23.57 21.21 -38.02
CA ALA A 127 23.11 22.31 -38.86
C ALA A 127 21.99 21.92 -39.86
N GLY A 128 20.74 22.27 -39.51
CA GLY A 128 19.76 22.73 -40.51
C GLY A 128 18.31 22.28 -40.35
N LYS A 129 17.44 23.27 -40.08
CA LYS A 129 16.04 23.44 -40.57
C LYS A 129 15.01 22.34 -40.23
N ALA A 130 13.77 22.60 -39.83
CA ALA A 130 12.85 23.74 -39.95
C ALA A 130 11.89 23.66 -38.74
N ALA A 131 11.58 24.73 -38.00
CA ALA A 131 10.57 25.74 -38.34
C ALA A 131 9.23 25.13 -38.82
N GLU A 132 8.49 24.49 -37.91
CA GLU A 132 7.04 24.31 -38.09
C GLU A 132 6.30 25.02 -36.95
N VAL A 133 5.78 26.18 -37.33
CA VAL A 133 4.91 27.07 -36.56
C VAL A 133 3.60 26.34 -36.28
N THR A 134 3.44 25.82 -35.07
CA THR A 134 2.15 25.31 -34.62
C THR A 134 1.37 26.48 -34.03
N LYS A 135 0.27 26.84 -34.71
CA LYS A 135 -0.66 27.90 -34.35
C LYS A 135 -1.16 27.72 -32.91
N GLU A 136 -0.94 28.73 -32.09
CA GLU A 136 -1.57 28.91 -30.79
C GLU A 136 -3.08 29.11 -31.00
N THR A 137 -3.86 28.16 -30.50
CA THR A 137 -5.31 28.30 -30.35
C THR A 137 -5.57 29.09 -29.07
N PRO A 138 -6.35 30.19 -29.10
CA PRO A 138 -6.66 30.96 -27.90
C PRO A 138 -7.44 30.08 -26.90
N ARG A 139 -6.85 29.98 -25.72
CA ARG A 139 -7.36 29.35 -24.51
C ARG A 139 -8.56 30.15 -24.03
N ASN A 140 -9.77 29.63 -24.26
CA ASN A 140 -10.98 30.11 -23.60
C ASN A 140 -10.84 29.84 -22.11
N GLU A 141 -10.59 30.90 -21.34
CA GLU A 141 -10.81 30.96 -19.90
C GLU A 141 -12.32 30.88 -19.66
N ALA A 142 -12.86 29.67 -19.70
CA ALA A 142 -14.13 29.37 -19.08
C ALA A 142 -13.87 29.22 -17.58
N GLU A 143 -14.03 30.35 -16.90
CA GLU A 143 -14.45 30.54 -15.52
C GLU A 143 -15.23 29.31 -15.00
N LEU A 144 -14.52 28.40 -14.33
CA LEU A 144 -15.10 27.31 -13.54
C LEU A 144 -15.11 27.78 -12.09
N GLU A 145 -16.27 28.32 -11.72
CA GLU A 145 -16.74 28.54 -10.37
C GLU A 145 -16.28 27.43 -9.39
N PRO A 146 -15.81 27.78 -8.19
CA PRO A 146 -15.53 26.80 -7.16
C PRO A 146 -16.85 26.31 -6.55
N HIS A 147 -17.47 25.28 -7.15
CA HIS A 147 -18.54 24.52 -6.50
C HIS A 147 -17.99 23.76 -5.29
N ARG A 148 -17.87 24.46 -4.16
CA ARG A 148 -17.87 23.88 -2.82
C ARG A 148 -19.29 23.93 -2.27
N ASP A 149 -20.11 22.99 -2.71
CA ASP A 149 -21.27 22.54 -1.97
C ASP A 149 -21.11 21.04 -1.77
N VAL A 150 -20.31 20.67 -0.77
CA VAL A 150 -20.43 19.34 -0.16
C VAL A 150 -21.74 19.38 0.60
N GLU A 151 -22.82 19.00 -0.08
CA GLU A 151 -24.07 18.64 0.55
C GLU A 151 -23.76 17.43 1.45
N VAL A 152 -23.52 17.70 2.72
CA VAL A 152 -23.51 16.69 3.77
C VAL A 152 -24.94 16.18 3.86
N VAL A 153 -25.28 15.22 3.00
CA VAL A 153 -26.52 14.46 3.10
C VAL A 153 -26.43 13.71 4.42
N PRO A 154 -27.26 14.03 5.42
CA PRO A 154 -27.31 13.26 6.65
C PRO A 154 -27.83 11.88 6.26
N SER A 155 -27.01 10.84 6.41
CA SER A 155 -27.48 9.47 6.26
C SER A 155 -28.50 9.20 7.36
N GLU A 156 -29.78 9.41 7.07
CA GLU A 156 -30.91 9.01 7.90
C GLU A 156 -31.06 7.49 7.86
N TYR A 157 -30.14 6.78 8.51
CA TYR A 157 -30.46 5.50 9.14
C TYR A 157 -30.72 5.76 10.63
N ARG A 158 -31.70 6.64 10.91
CA ARG A 158 -32.21 6.85 12.27
C ARG A 158 -33.26 5.77 12.54
N THR A 159 -32.78 4.55 12.76
CA THR A 159 -33.60 3.50 13.37
C THR A 159 -34.14 4.07 14.67
N ARG A 160 -35.46 4.21 14.72
CA ARG A 160 -36.25 4.69 15.86
C ARG A 160 -36.15 3.63 16.97
N GLN A 161 -34.99 3.54 17.62
CA GLN A 161 -34.78 2.68 18.76
C GLN A 161 -35.40 3.34 19.99
N SER A 162 -36.24 2.54 20.62
CA SER A 162 -36.92 2.77 21.88
C SER A 162 -35.94 3.30 22.94
N GLN A 163 -36.47 4.17 23.80
CA GLN A 163 -35.78 4.79 24.92
C GLN A 163 -35.44 3.76 26.03
N GLY A 164 -34.56 2.81 25.72
CA GLY A 164 -33.88 1.94 26.67
C GLY A 164 -32.39 2.21 26.56
N LYS A 165 -31.85 3.02 27.49
CA LYS A 165 -30.48 3.52 27.50
C LYS A 165 -29.46 2.37 27.71
N LYS A 166 -29.12 1.63 26.65
CA LYS A 166 -27.92 0.80 26.59
C LYS A 166 -26.73 1.72 26.27
N VAL A 167 -25.96 2.06 27.29
CA VAL A 167 -24.74 2.91 27.19
C VAL A 167 -23.59 2.20 26.42
N PHE A 168 -23.78 0.92 26.07
CA PHE A 168 -22.81 0.10 25.35
C PHE A 168 -23.43 -0.60 24.12
N ASP A 169 -24.20 0.12 23.29
CA ASP A 169 -24.54 -0.41 21.96
C ASP A 169 -23.33 -0.27 21.02
N ARG A 170 -22.34 -1.15 21.24
CA ARG A 170 -21.16 -1.32 20.37
C ARG A 170 -21.49 -2.26 19.22
N ASN A 171 -22.41 -1.84 18.34
CA ASN A 171 -22.56 -2.44 17.02
C ASN A 171 -21.69 -1.70 15.99
N ARG A 172 -20.51 -1.22 16.41
CA ARG A 172 -19.56 -0.55 15.53
C ARG A 172 -18.74 -1.63 14.85
N LEU A 173 -18.83 -1.70 13.53
CA LEU A 173 -17.98 -2.57 12.73
C LEU A 173 -16.51 -2.21 12.96
N PRO A 174 -15.58 -3.18 12.90
CA PRO A 174 -14.15 -2.95 13.09
C PRO A 174 -13.49 -2.22 11.90
N TYR A 175 -14.29 -1.67 10.99
CA TYR A 175 -13.86 -0.96 9.79
C TYR A 175 -14.83 0.17 9.44
N PHE A 176 -14.38 1.00 8.51
CA PHE A 176 -15.10 2.15 7.99
C PHE A 176 -15.51 1.86 6.55
N LEU A 177 -16.79 2.08 6.26
CA LEU A 177 -17.29 2.14 4.89
C LEU A 177 -17.44 3.61 4.49
N HIS A 178 -16.80 3.98 3.40
CA HIS A 178 -16.91 5.31 2.81
C HIS A 178 -18.16 5.34 1.91
N GLY A 179 -19.30 4.94 2.51
CA GLY A 179 -20.49 4.34 1.87
C GLY A 179 -21.25 5.14 0.83
N ALA A 180 -20.88 6.40 0.57
CA ALA A 180 -21.39 7.13 -0.59
C ALA A 180 -20.66 6.76 -1.91
N SER A 181 -19.46 6.18 -1.81
CA SER A 181 -18.54 6.11 -2.95
C SER A 181 -18.52 4.77 -3.68
N VAL A 182 -18.88 3.66 -3.03
CA VAL A 182 -18.77 2.32 -3.61
C VAL A 182 -19.89 1.39 -3.10
N PRO A 183 -21.04 1.32 -3.79
CA PRO A 183 -22.16 0.45 -3.41
C PRO A 183 -21.81 -1.04 -3.39
N GLU A 184 -20.82 -1.46 -4.18
CA GLU A 184 -20.39 -2.85 -4.27
C GLU A 184 -19.93 -3.39 -2.90
N PHE A 185 -19.29 -2.56 -2.09
CA PHE A 185 -18.75 -2.95 -0.78
C PHE A 185 -19.81 -3.07 0.33
N ASP A 186 -21.09 -2.81 0.04
CA ASP A 186 -22.22 -3.01 0.96
C ASP A 186 -22.79 -4.45 0.89
N SER A 187 -22.17 -5.34 0.11
CA SER A 187 -22.58 -6.74 0.03
C SER A 187 -22.16 -7.55 1.26
N ALA A 188 -22.97 -8.53 1.64
CA ALA A 188 -22.68 -9.42 2.78
C ALA A 188 -21.33 -10.14 2.64
N ASP A 189 -20.94 -10.50 1.42
CA ASP A 189 -19.68 -11.18 1.13
C ASP A 189 -18.47 -10.26 1.39
N TRP A 190 -18.59 -8.98 1.04
CA TRP A 190 -17.56 -7.98 1.32
C TRP A 190 -17.45 -7.69 2.81
N HIS A 191 -18.56 -7.59 3.53
CA HIS A 191 -18.55 -7.42 4.97
C HIS A 191 -17.81 -8.56 5.69
N GLU A 192 -18.00 -9.82 5.27
CA GLU A 192 -17.26 -10.96 5.84
C GLU A 192 -15.75 -10.85 5.57
N VAL A 193 -15.37 -10.43 4.37
CA VAL A 193 -13.97 -10.18 3.99
C VAL A 193 -13.34 -9.11 4.90
N PHE A 194 -14.02 -7.98 5.08
CA PHE A 194 -13.53 -6.88 5.92
C PHE A 194 -13.44 -7.25 7.39
N LEU A 195 -14.39 -8.02 7.91
CA LEU A 195 -14.34 -8.56 9.27
C LEU A 195 -13.10 -9.44 9.44
N ARG A 196 -12.90 -10.40 8.53
CA ARG A 196 -11.77 -11.33 8.59
C ARG A 196 -10.41 -10.62 8.50
N LEU A 197 -10.27 -9.63 7.61
CA LEU A 197 -9.05 -8.83 7.52
C LEU A 197 -8.76 -8.03 8.79
N SER A 198 -9.82 -7.59 9.49
CA SER A 198 -9.69 -6.84 10.73
C SER A 198 -9.39 -7.73 11.95
N GLU A 199 -9.68 -9.03 11.86
CA GLU A 199 -9.41 -10.02 12.92
C GLU A 199 -8.05 -10.70 12.78
N ASP A 200 -7.43 -10.67 11.59
CA ASP A 200 -6.14 -11.32 11.34
C ASP A 200 -5.00 -10.56 12.02
N ALA A 201 -4.33 -11.21 12.97
CA ALA A 201 -3.23 -10.63 13.75
C ALA A 201 -2.00 -10.24 12.91
N ASN A 202 -1.86 -10.80 11.70
CA ASN A 202 -0.76 -10.47 10.80
C ASN A 202 -1.04 -9.25 9.91
N VAL A 203 -2.29 -8.78 9.89
CA VAL A 203 -2.72 -7.61 9.13
C VAL A 203 -2.74 -6.41 10.06
N MET A 204 -1.78 -5.50 9.87
CA MET A 204 -1.66 -4.27 10.64
C MET A 204 -2.65 -3.19 10.21
N GLY A 205 -3.18 -3.28 8.99
CA GLY A 205 -4.22 -2.41 8.44
C GLY A 205 -4.54 -2.75 6.99
N TRP A 206 -5.60 -2.15 6.44
CA TRP A 206 -5.99 -2.37 5.06
C TRP A 206 -6.85 -1.25 4.48
N VAL A 207 -6.79 -1.08 3.16
CA VAL A 207 -7.67 -0.19 2.39
C VAL A 207 -8.14 -0.90 1.12
N ALA A 208 -9.45 -0.85 0.88
CA ALA A 208 -10.09 -1.34 -0.33
C ALA A 208 -10.51 -0.17 -1.22
N PHE A 209 -10.23 -0.29 -2.51
CA PHE A 209 -10.52 0.69 -3.52
C PHE A 209 -11.36 0.09 -4.64
N HIS A 210 -12.24 0.91 -5.21
CA HIS A 210 -13.00 0.62 -6.43
C HIS A 210 -12.90 1.85 -7.33
N ASN A 211 -12.51 1.67 -8.60
CA ASN A 211 -12.37 2.80 -9.54
C ASN A 211 -11.53 3.97 -8.97
N ASP A 212 -10.39 3.63 -8.35
CA ASP A 212 -9.46 4.55 -7.66
C ASP A 212 -10.03 5.29 -6.44
N THR A 213 -11.29 5.05 -6.06
CA THR A 213 -11.91 5.64 -4.87
C THR A 213 -11.82 4.68 -3.69
N ALA A 214 -11.42 5.18 -2.52
CA ALA A 214 -11.32 4.36 -1.32
C ALA A 214 -12.74 4.09 -0.80
N GLY A 215 -13.20 2.84 -0.87
CA GLY A 215 -14.57 2.47 -0.49
C GLY A 215 -14.65 1.89 0.92
N ALA A 216 -13.61 1.20 1.40
CA ALA A 216 -13.56 0.65 2.75
C ALA A 216 -12.14 0.68 3.32
N SER A 217 -12.00 0.80 4.64
CA SER A 217 -10.70 0.76 5.32
C SER A 217 -10.83 0.34 6.78
N ASP A 218 -9.78 -0.23 7.38
CA ASP A 218 -9.78 -0.59 8.81
C ASP A 218 -9.81 0.66 9.72
N ARG A 219 -9.20 1.76 9.26
CA ARG A 219 -9.12 3.04 9.96
C ARG A 219 -9.29 4.21 9.01
N GLU A 220 -9.38 5.41 9.58
CA GLU A 220 -9.33 6.65 8.82
C GLU A 220 -7.89 6.94 8.42
N TYR A 221 -7.62 6.90 7.11
CA TYR A 221 -6.31 7.21 6.54
C TYR A 221 -6.27 8.64 6.03
N GLU A 222 -5.10 9.27 6.16
CA GLU A 222 -4.89 10.61 5.60
C GLU A 222 -5.05 10.61 4.08
N TYR A 223 -5.71 11.63 3.53
CA TYR A 223 -5.95 11.75 2.10
C TYR A 223 -4.66 11.69 1.27
N GLY A 224 -3.59 12.36 1.73
CA GLY A 224 -2.30 12.35 1.03
C GLY A 224 -1.69 10.95 0.96
N PHE A 225 -1.87 10.13 1.98
CA PHE A 225 -1.43 8.73 1.96
C PHE A 225 -2.24 7.90 0.96
N LEU A 226 -3.56 8.06 0.93
CA LEU A 226 -4.42 7.39 -0.06
C LEU A 226 -4.04 7.78 -1.50
N GLU A 227 -3.67 9.04 -1.73
CA GLU A 227 -3.19 9.52 -3.03
C GLU A 227 -1.87 8.84 -3.46
N VAL A 228 -0.93 8.62 -2.52
CA VAL A 228 0.30 7.87 -2.78
C VAL A 228 -0.02 6.44 -3.23
N LEU A 229 -0.96 5.75 -2.57
CA LEU A 229 -1.37 4.39 -2.95
C LEU A 229 -1.99 4.36 -4.36
N ARG A 230 -2.84 5.33 -4.69
CA ARG A 230 -3.43 5.47 -6.04
C ARG A 230 -2.36 5.71 -7.11
N ASN A 231 -1.40 6.59 -6.83
CA ASN A 231 -0.32 6.90 -7.76
C ASN A 231 0.63 5.70 -7.97
N TYR A 232 0.86 4.92 -6.93
CA TYR A 232 1.57 3.64 -7.03
C TYR A 232 0.83 2.67 -7.95
N LYS A 233 -0.48 2.44 -7.74
CA LYS A 233 -1.31 1.60 -8.62
C LYS A 233 -1.21 2.04 -10.08
N LYS A 234 -1.40 3.34 -10.37
CA LYS A 234 -1.29 3.91 -11.73
C LYS A 234 0.07 3.61 -12.36
N SER A 235 1.15 3.72 -11.58
CA SER A 235 2.50 3.44 -12.06
C SER A 235 2.69 1.95 -12.40
N VAL A 236 2.17 1.04 -11.56
CA VAL A 236 2.19 -0.41 -11.81
C VAL A 236 1.37 -0.75 -13.06
N THR A 237 0.16 -0.20 -13.21
CA THR A 237 -0.69 -0.43 -14.39
C THR A 237 -0.06 0.10 -15.67
N ASN A 238 0.61 1.26 -15.62
CA ASN A 238 1.35 1.78 -16.77
C ASN A 238 2.52 0.86 -17.14
N LEU A 239 3.31 0.42 -16.16
CA LEU A 239 4.40 -0.53 -16.40
C LEU A 239 3.89 -1.85 -16.97
N GLN A 240 2.78 -2.38 -16.45
CA GLN A 240 2.12 -3.56 -16.97
C GLN A 240 1.78 -3.42 -18.46
N ARG A 241 1.19 -2.29 -18.85
CA ARG A 241 0.82 -1.98 -20.24
C ARG A 241 2.05 -1.93 -21.15
N GLU A 242 3.13 -1.27 -20.70
CA GLU A 242 4.38 -1.15 -21.46
C GLU A 242 5.08 -2.50 -21.65
N VAL A 243 5.01 -3.39 -20.66
CA VAL A 243 5.61 -4.74 -20.74
C VAL A 243 4.71 -5.73 -21.48
N GLY A 244 3.45 -5.38 -21.76
CA GLY A 244 2.49 -6.26 -22.42
C GLY A 244 1.99 -7.40 -21.54
N LEU A 245 1.98 -7.21 -20.22
CA LEU A 245 1.43 -8.20 -19.28
C LEU A 245 -0.10 -8.09 -19.26
N SER A 246 -0.78 -9.20 -19.52
CA SER A 246 -2.25 -9.21 -19.57
C SER A 246 -2.87 -8.87 -18.23
N HIS A 247 -2.36 -9.43 -17.13
CA HIS A 247 -2.82 -9.18 -15.77
C HIS A 247 -1.64 -9.19 -14.79
N VAL A 248 -1.55 -8.16 -13.94
CA VAL A 248 -0.71 -8.18 -12.74
C VAL A 248 -1.67 -8.36 -11.57
N ILE A 249 -1.64 -9.53 -10.93
CA ILE A 249 -2.58 -9.87 -9.86
C ILE A 249 -2.08 -9.30 -8.52
N GLU A 250 -0.75 -9.24 -8.34
CA GLU A 250 -0.14 -8.99 -7.04
C GLU A 250 1.16 -8.18 -7.20
N THR A 251 1.34 -7.16 -6.37
CA THR A 251 2.65 -6.50 -6.18
C THR A 251 2.92 -6.22 -4.71
N SER A 252 4.19 -6.12 -4.31
CA SER A 252 4.55 -5.85 -2.91
C SER A 252 5.65 -4.79 -2.81
N VAL A 253 5.59 -4.00 -1.74
CA VAL A 253 6.65 -3.10 -1.30
C VAL A 253 7.10 -3.58 0.08
N ILE A 254 8.37 -3.93 0.22
CA ILE A 254 8.94 -4.47 1.46
C ILE A 254 9.78 -3.37 2.12
N GLY A 255 9.45 -3.04 3.36
CA GLY A 255 10.23 -2.17 4.24
C GLY A 255 10.81 -2.93 5.42
N ASP A 256 11.58 -2.23 6.25
CA ASP A 256 12.16 -2.83 7.47
C ASP A 256 11.09 -3.15 8.52
N GLU A 257 10.04 -2.34 8.58
CA GLU A 257 8.93 -2.41 9.55
C GLU A 257 7.81 -3.36 9.12
N GLY A 258 7.69 -3.67 7.82
CA GLY A 258 6.57 -4.45 7.32
C GLY A 258 6.54 -4.54 5.81
N LYS A 259 5.42 -5.01 5.26
CA LYS A 259 5.18 -5.07 3.82
C LYS A 259 3.84 -4.41 3.50
N ILE A 260 3.80 -3.72 2.37
CA ILE A 260 2.55 -3.28 1.75
C ILE A 260 2.30 -4.21 0.58
N TRP A 261 1.17 -4.89 0.61
CA TRP A 261 0.78 -5.82 -0.43
C TRP A 261 -0.44 -5.34 -1.19
N PHE A 262 -0.32 -5.32 -2.50
CA PHE A 262 -1.34 -4.83 -3.41
C PHE A 262 -1.97 -6.01 -4.14
N LEU A 263 -3.27 -6.19 -3.96
CA LEU A 263 -4.07 -7.20 -4.65
C LEU A 263 -5.01 -6.50 -5.62
N THR A 264 -4.98 -6.85 -6.89
CA THR A 264 -5.98 -6.40 -7.85
C THR A 264 -6.99 -7.52 -8.08
N GLY A 265 -8.27 -7.24 -7.82
CA GLY A 265 -9.37 -8.14 -8.13
C GLY A 265 -9.90 -7.95 -9.54
N ASN A 266 -10.99 -8.65 -9.84
CA ASN A 266 -11.80 -8.35 -11.01
C ASN A 266 -12.58 -7.04 -10.78
N GLN A 267 -13.03 -6.39 -11.85
CA GLN A 267 -13.95 -5.23 -11.79
C GLN A 267 -13.37 -3.95 -11.13
N ASP A 268 -12.13 -3.58 -11.46
CA ASP A 268 -11.47 -2.34 -10.99
C ASP A 268 -11.26 -2.22 -9.47
N ASN A 269 -11.57 -3.29 -8.73
CA ASN A 269 -11.35 -3.42 -7.31
C ASN A 269 -9.89 -3.75 -7.00
N TRP A 270 -9.32 -3.12 -5.98
CA TRP A 270 -7.99 -3.46 -5.49
C TRP A 270 -7.81 -3.14 -4.02
N PHE A 271 -6.89 -3.86 -3.38
CA PHE A 271 -6.58 -3.78 -1.96
C PHE A 271 -5.15 -3.33 -1.76
N ALA A 272 -4.94 -2.52 -0.73
CA ALA A 272 -3.64 -2.32 -0.10
C ALA A 272 -3.70 -2.92 1.31
N LEU A 273 -2.89 -3.96 1.55
CA LEU A 273 -2.79 -4.67 2.82
C LEU A 273 -1.46 -4.31 3.49
N PHE A 274 -1.50 -3.84 4.72
CA PHE A 274 -0.33 -3.58 5.54
C PHE A 274 -0.11 -4.80 6.43
N VAL A 275 0.97 -5.54 6.21
CA VAL A 275 1.21 -6.83 6.87
C VAL A 275 2.56 -6.86 7.57
N ASP A 276 2.66 -7.66 8.64
CA ASP A 276 3.93 -7.89 9.33
C ASP A 276 4.96 -8.44 8.33
N ARG A 277 6.22 -8.05 8.51
CA ARG A 277 7.35 -8.55 7.72
C ARG A 277 7.45 -10.08 7.70
N LYS A 278 7.07 -10.76 8.79
CA LYS A 278 7.13 -12.22 8.92
C LYS A 278 5.87 -12.93 8.41
N ALA A 279 4.81 -12.19 8.13
CA ALA A 279 3.56 -12.77 7.66
C ALA A 279 3.75 -13.46 6.31
N ASP A 280 3.15 -14.65 6.18
CA ASP A 280 2.96 -15.29 4.87
C ASP A 280 1.72 -14.70 4.22
N VAL A 281 1.99 -13.87 3.23
CA VAL A 281 1.00 -13.09 2.51
C VAL A 281 0.07 -14.00 1.71
N HIS A 282 0.56 -15.12 1.19
CA HIS A 282 -0.27 -16.05 0.41
C HIS A 282 -1.30 -16.77 1.29
N GLU A 283 -0.97 -17.06 2.55
CA GLU A 283 -1.91 -17.65 3.50
C GLU A 283 -3.05 -16.68 3.84
N ILE A 284 -2.70 -15.40 4.04
CA ILE A 284 -3.68 -14.32 4.25
C ILE A 284 -4.57 -14.20 3.02
N ALA A 285 -3.97 -14.19 1.82
CA ALA A 285 -4.67 -13.92 0.56
C ALA A 285 -5.63 -14.99 0.09
N LYS A 286 -5.28 -16.26 0.32
CA LYS A 286 -5.98 -17.42 -0.23
C LYS A 286 -7.51 -17.33 -0.10
N PRO A 287 -8.09 -17.01 1.08
CA PRO A 287 -9.54 -16.84 1.22
C PRO A 287 -10.12 -15.68 0.40
N PHE A 288 -9.33 -14.63 0.14
CA PHE A 288 -9.77 -13.42 -0.56
C PHE A 288 -9.66 -13.56 -2.08
N ILE A 289 -8.55 -14.10 -2.57
CA ILE A 289 -8.29 -14.28 -4.00
C ILE A 289 -9.39 -15.15 -4.64
N SER A 290 -9.84 -16.20 -3.95
CA SER A 290 -10.94 -17.02 -4.47
C SER A 290 -12.20 -16.19 -4.72
N ARG A 291 -12.54 -15.25 -3.84
CA ARG A 291 -13.73 -14.38 -3.99
C ARG A 291 -13.51 -13.26 -5.00
N LEU A 292 -12.34 -12.60 -4.94
CA LEU A 292 -11.95 -11.53 -5.87
C LEU A 292 -11.95 -11.98 -7.33
N LEU A 293 -11.62 -13.26 -7.56
CA LEU A 293 -11.58 -13.86 -8.89
C LEU A 293 -12.91 -14.47 -9.32
N SER A 294 -13.83 -14.77 -8.39
CA SER A 294 -15.09 -15.45 -8.71
C SER A 294 -16.06 -14.58 -9.50
N GLY A 295 -16.06 -13.25 -9.35
CA GLY A 295 -16.77 -12.32 -10.24
C GLY A 295 -18.26 -12.61 -10.49
N ASP A 296 -18.92 -13.33 -9.58
CA ASP A 296 -20.36 -13.64 -9.61
C ASP A 296 -21.20 -12.44 -9.14
#